data_AF-A0A9D8F6V1-F1
#
_entry.id   AF-A0A9D8F6V1-F1
#
_cell.length_a   1.000
_cell.length_b   1.000
_cell.length_c   1.000
_cell.angle_alpha   90.00
_cell.angle_beta   90.00
_cell.angle_gamma   90.00
#
_symmetry.space_group_name_H-M   'P 1'
#
loop_
_entity.id
_entity.type
_entity.pdbx_description
1 polymer ?
#
loop_
_entity_poly.entity_id
_entity_poly.type
_entity_poly.pdbx_seq_one_letter_code
_entity_poly.pdbx_strand_id
1 'polypeptide(L)'
;MSLPRRFAVLTIALATIVAWPPIPALTQAENPCATALADVPIRVARAAAAPEKVGHFGNDSRDVRDLLHLSSAANARRAGRAAATVRAMADRDDNQIAILEDRNGDLVIQANSFDLANSGLRFEPSGDSYSIARAGAEFRAPLGQALQLGDDASTASTTIPFSFPFFGRRFTALFVNSDGNITFEEADHESTERSVTRLTTGVPRIAPFFADLDPSVGGGVFLASAPEAMTVTWCSVPGFDSPLTMTTQASLLPDGAIEFRFGTATLRDGIVALSPGRTELFNPTDLSAATAAPAAGPAFGEQFISSPSLDLVAAARRFYAAHADDFEQLVFWTDIGVMTDAFAFHAPVKNTITGIGLQRFDFASQLGSGGTLEGVLNMDRVAKYGESPTSRSLGGSSPLGVLAHETGHKWLTRLRFRNADRQASDALLGRQLAHWSFFVDTDGSVMEGNEIQDLGGGQFRTTSASEKFSRLDLYAMGLATPDEVPAWFYIESPISSHNREDGPEPGVSITGTRREVLIQDVIDAMGPRVPAAADAPRQIRQAYIYISRPSNIEQLRLRDLRSLARMREEFPAFFSRATENRMTVRTTLTP
;
A
#
# COMPACT_ATOMS: atom_id res chain seq x y z
N MET A 1 67.28 8.87 -42.13
CA MET A 1 66.31 8.30 -41.16
C MET A 1 65.41 9.45 -40.71
N SER A 2 64.36 9.82 -41.45
CA SER A 2 63.01 9.21 -41.51
C SER A 2 62.30 9.21 -40.15
N LEU A 3 61.53 10.28 -39.86
CA LEU A 3 60.09 10.24 -39.51
C LEU A 3 59.54 11.66 -39.23
N PRO A 4 58.36 12.05 -39.77
CA PRO A 4 57.78 13.37 -39.62
C PRO A 4 56.75 13.45 -38.48
N ARG A 5 56.55 14.68 -37.95
CA ARG A 5 55.47 15.05 -37.02
C ARG A 5 54.10 14.80 -37.66
N ARG A 6 53.23 14.02 -37.00
CA ARG A 6 51.81 13.94 -37.32
C ARG A 6 51.00 14.78 -36.32
N PHE A 7 50.34 15.82 -36.82
CA PHE A 7 49.20 16.45 -36.17
C PHE A 7 48.02 15.49 -36.25
N ALA A 8 47.45 15.10 -35.10
CA ALA A 8 46.18 14.41 -35.06
C ALA A 8 45.05 15.44 -35.16
N VAL A 9 44.37 15.45 -36.30
CA VAL A 9 43.09 16.15 -36.48
C VAL A 9 42.03 15.33 -35.76
N LEU A 10 41.45 15.89 -34.71
CA LEU A 10 40.29 15.31 -34.01
C LEU A 10 39.07 15.46 -34.93
N THR A 11 38.67 14.39 -35.61
CA THR A 11 37.42 14.35 -36.37
C THR A 11 36.27 14.22 -35.37
N ILE A 12 35.54 15.30 -35.14
CA ILE A 12 34.26 15.26 -34.42
C ILE A 12 33.28 14.50 -35.32
N ALA A 13 32.93 13.28 -34.93
CA ALA A 13 31.82 12.57 -35.54
C ALA A 13 30.53 13.31 -35.19
N LEU A 14 29.94 14.01 -36.17
CA LEU A 14 28.56 14.47 -36.06
C LEU A 14 27.68 13.23 -35.87
N ALA A 15 27.04 13.12 -34.70
CA ALA A 15 25.93 12.20 -34.51
C ALA A 15 24.83 12.59 -35.51
N THR A 16 24.63 11.77 -36.53
CA THR A 16 23.46 11.84 -37.39
C THR A 16 22.22 11.63 -36.53
N ILE A 17 21.43 12.68 -36.37
CA ILE A 17 20.04 12.60 -35.95
C ILE A 17 19.34 11.71 -36.98
N VAL A 18 19.05 10.47 -36.62
CA VAL A 18 18.24 9.59 -37.43
C VAL A 18 16.81 10.11 -37.35
N ALA A 19 16.39 10.84 -38.39
CA ALA A 19 14.99 11.18 -38.58
C ALA A 19 14.21 9.89 -38.83
N TRP A 20 13.17 9.66 -38.02
CA TRP A 20 12.35 8.46 -38.07
C TRP A 20 11.58 8.34 -39.39
N PRO A 21 11.36 7.12 -39.92
CA PRO A 21 10.43 6.91 -41.01
C PRO A 21 9.00 7.29 -40.56
N PRO A 22 8.17 7.86 -41.44
CA PRO A 22 6.79 8.17 -41.10
C PRO A 22 6.00 6.88 -40.85
N ILE A 23 5.48 6.74 -39.63
CA ILE A 23 4.44 5.78 -39.26
C ILE A 23 3.16 6.14 -40.05
N PRO A 24 2.33 5.18 -40.51
CA PRO A 24 1.04 5.49 -41.11
C PRO A 24 0.23 6.44 -40.22
N ALA A 25 -0.31 7.49 -40.83
CA ALA A 25 -0.93 8.62 -40.14
C ALA A 25 -2.09 8.18 -39.25
N LEU A 26 -2.05 8.62 -37.98
CA LEU A 26 -3.19 8.54 -37.07
C LEU A 26 -4.36 9.34 -37.68
N THR A 27 -5.55 8.74 -37.79
CA THR A 27 -6.76 9.53 -37.98
C THR A 27 -7.01 10.31 -36.69
N GLN A 28 -6.74 11.61 -36.72
CA GLN A 28 -6.98 12.58 -35.63
C GLN A 28 -8.45 12.52 -35.19
N ALA A 29 -8.72 11.89 -34.05
CA ALA A 29 -9.97 12.09 -33.34
C ALA A 29 -9.67 12.81 -32.02
N GLU A 30 -10.44 13.85 -31.71
CA GLU A 30 -10.65 14.30 -30.33
C GLU A 30 -11.06 13.09 -29.47
N ASN A 31 -10.78 13.15 -28.16
CA ASN A 31 -11.07 12.08 -27.19
C ASN A 31 -12.38 11.31 -27.53
N PRO A 32 -12.31 10.09 -28.10
CA PRO A 32 -13.47 9.40 -28.67
C PRO A 32 -14.38 8.79 -27.59
N CYS A 33 -14.00 8.92 -26.31
CA CYS A 33 -14.75 8.36 -25.19
C CYS A 33 -16.16 8.94 -25.08
N ALA A 34 -16.37 10.22 -25.39
CA ALA A 34 -17.71 10.82 -25.29
C ALA A 34 -18.72 10.11 -26.22
N THR A 35 -18.29 9.79 -27.45
CA THR A 35 -19.13 9.05 -28.40
C THR A 35 -19.27 7.59 -27.99
N ALA A 36 -18.17 6.93 -27.63
CA ALA A 36 -18.21 5.50 -27.29
C ALA A 36 -19.04 5.19 -26.04
N LEU A 37 -19.06 6.10 -25.05
CA LEU A 37 -19.88 5.94 -23.85
C LEU A 37 -21.39 6.12 -24.11
N ALA A 38 -21.78 6.78 -25.21
CA ALA A 38 -23.20 6.88 -25.57
C ALA A 38 -23.78 5.52 -26.00
N ASP A 39 -22.95 4.62 -26.52
CA ASP A 39 -23.34 3.28 -26.96
C ASP A 39 -23.23 2.23 -25.84
N VAL A 40 -22.71 2.59 -24.66
CA VAL A 40 -22.67 1.71 -23.49
C VAL A 40 -24.02 1.79 -22.77
N PRO A 41 -24.77 0.68 -22.63
CA PRO A 41 -26.05 0.71 -21.93
C PRO A 41 -25.85 1.17 -20.48
N ILE A 42 -26.61 2.19 -20.06
CA ILE A 42 -26.63 2.68 -18.68
C ILE A 42 -27.05 1.53 -17.77
N ARG A 43 -26.09 0.94 -17.06
CA ARG A 43 -26.38 -0.08 -16.07
C ARG A 43 -26.71 0.63 -14.77
N VAL A 44 -27.99 0.59 -14.37
CA VAL A 44 -28.35 0.72 -12.95
C VAL A 44 -27.94 -0.61 -12.32
N ALA A 45 -26.67 -0.76 -11.97
CA ALA A 45 -26.25 -1.88 -11.16
C ALA A 45 -26.90 -1.69 -9.78
N ARG A 46 -27.77 -2.62 -9.40
CA ARG A 46 -27.97 -2.92 -7.99
C ARG A 46 -26.59 -3.32 -7.50
N ALA A 47 -25.92 -2.45 -6.75
CA ALA A 47 -24.73 -2.82 -6.02
C ALA A 47 -25.08 -4.08 -5.22
N ALA A 48 -24.60 -5.25 -5.66
CA ALA A 48 -24.17 -6.20 -4.66
C ALA A 48 -23.02 -5.45 -4.00
N ALA A 49 -23.22 -4.98 -2.77
CA ALA A 49 -22.18 -4.31 -2.03
C ALA A 49 -20.97 -5.25 -2.06
N ALA A 50 -19.94 -4.87 -2.81
CA ALA A 50 -18.61 -5.35 -2.52
C ALA A 50 -18.35 -4.94 -1.06
N PRO A 51 -17.75 -5.82 -0.24
CA PRO A 51 -17.50 -5.49 1.15
C PRO A 51 -16.80 -4.13 1.24
N GLU A 52 -17.27 -3.26 2.15
CA GLU A 52 -16.68 -1.94 2.37
C GLU A 52 -15.17 -2.12 2.60
N LYS A 53 -14.34 -1.64 1.66
CA LYS A 53 -12.88 -1.64 1.78
C LYS A 53 -12.39 -0.69 2.90
N VAL A 54 -13.29 0.04 3.58
CA VAL A 54 -12.98 1.07 4.56
C VAL A 54 -13.82 0.90 5.84
N GLY A 55 -13.21 0.29 6.86
CA GLY A 55 -13.72 0.31 8.23
C GLY A 55 -13.36 1.62 8.96
N HIS A 56 -13.66 1.72 10.26
CA HIS A 56 -13.42 2.94 11.05
C HIS A 56 -11.97 3.46 11.01
N PHE A 57 -11.00 2.56 10.79
CA PHE A 57 -9.57 2.88 10.79
C PHE A 57 -8.92 2.92 9.38
N GLY A 58 -9.60 2.54 8.29
CA GLY A 58 -9.07 2.67 6.92
C GLY A 58 -8.15 1.51 6.48
N ASN A 59 -7.06 1.79 5.76
CA ASN A 59 -6.05 0.77 5.38
C ASN A 59 -4.91 0.77 6.39
N ASP A 60 -4.72 -0.29 7.18
CA ASP A 60 -3.81 -0.26 8.35
C ASP A 60 -2.55 -1.14 8.18
N SER A 61 -2.46 -1.87 7.06
CA SER A 61 -1.28 -2.67 6.70
C SER A 61 -0.49 -1.97 5.58
N ARG A 62 0.82 -1.81 5.75
CA ARG A 62 1.72 -1.28 4.70
C ARG A 62 2.90 -2.21 4.46
N ASP A 63 3.24 -2.42 3.20
CA ASP A 63 4.49 -3.11 2.82
C ASP A 63 5.66 -2.12 2.95
N VAL A 64 6.71 -2.51 3.67
CA VAL A 64 7.92 -1.70 3.85
C VAL A 64 8.60 -1.38 2.52
N ARG A 65 8.46 -2.23 1.50
CA ARG A 65 8.97 -1.97 0.15
C ARG A 65 8.30 -0.77 -0.50
N ASP A 66 7.00 -0.57 -0.27
CA ASP A 66 6.30 0.63 -0.76
C ASP A 66 6.81 1.90 -0.07
N LEU A 67 7.14 1.83 1.23
CA LEU A 67 7.80 2.95 1.92
C LEU A 67 9.19 3.26 1.34
N LEU A 68 9.96 2.23 0.99
CA LEU A 68 11.27 2.38 0.33
C LEU A 68 11.13 3.00 -1.07
N HIS A 69 10.13 2.57 -1.85
CA HIS A 69 9.85 3.13 -3.16
C HIS A 69 9.44 4.60 -3.08
N LEU A 70 8.54 4.95 -2.15
CA LEU A 70 8.11 6.33 -1.90
C LEU A 70 9.30 7.23 -1.51
N SER A 71 10.16 6.77 -0.59
CA SER A 71 11.36 7.50 -0.18
C SER A 71 12.35 7.68 -1.33
N SER A 72 12.56 6.64 -2.14
CA SER A 72 13.41 6.71 -3.34
C SER A 72 12.88 7.73 -4.35
N ALA A 73 11.58 7.73 -4.62
CA ALA A 73 10.94 8.69 -5.52
C ALA A 73 11.05 10.13 -5.01
N ALA A 74 10.83 10.36 -3.71
CA ALA A 74 10.99 11.66 -3.08
C ALA A 74 12.45 12.16 -3.20
N ASN A 75 13.42 11.28 -2.95
CA ASN A 75 14.85 11.60 -3.08
C ASN A 75 15.25 11.95 -4.53
N ALA A 76 14.77 11.20 -5.52
CA ALA A 76 15.03 11.49 -6.92
C ALA A 76 14.51 12.89 -7.31
N ARG A 77 13.29 13.25 -6.89
CA ARG A 77 12.71 14.58 -7.12
C ARG A 77 13.48 15.69 -6.40
N ARG A 78 13.96 15.43 -5.17
CA ARG A 78 14.78 16.40 -4.41
C ARG A 78 16.14 16.63 -5.08
N ALA A 79 16.80 15.58 -5.58
CA ALA A 79 18.10 15.70 -6.26
C ALA A 79 18.05 16.59 -7.52
N GLY A 80 16.90 16.65 -8.19
CA GLY A 80 16.67 17.55 -9.33
C GLY A 80 16.47 19.03 -8.95
N ARG A 81 16.24 19.35 -7.67
CA ARG A 81 16.11 20.73 -7.16
C ARG A 81 17.45 21.17 -6.57
N ALA A 82 17.93 22.37 -6.93
CA ALA A 82 19.20 22.88 -6.41
C ALA A 82 19.23 22.83 -4.87
N ALA A 83 20.22 22.13 -4.31
CA ALA A 83 20.35 21.94 -2.87
C ALA A 83 20.52 23.29 -2.17
N ALA A 84 19.48 23.74 -1.46
CA ALA A 84 19.60 24.87 -0.56
C ALA A 84 20.51 24.44 0.61
N THR A 85 21.77 24.84 0.57
CA THR A 85 22.71 24.68 1.68
C THR A 85 22.28 25.59 2.84
N VAL A 86 21.64 25.04 3.87
CA VAL A 86 21.46 25.72 5.16
C VAL A 86 21.58 24.77 6.35
N ARG A 87 22.53 25.14 7.24
CA ARG A 87 22.74 24.91 8.68
C ARG A 87 21.97 23.81 9.44
N ALA A 88 22.79 22.98 10.11
CA ALA A 88 22.58 22.10 11.28
C ALA A 88 21.14 21.83 11.77
N MET A 89 20.86 20.54 11.97
CA MET A 89 19.61 19.98 12.47
C MET A 89 19.25 20.59 13.84
N ALA A 90 18.04 21.12 13.97
CA ALA A 90 17.45 21.57 15.23
C ALA A 90 16.77 20.42 15.99
N ASP A 91 17.09 19.19 15.61
CA ASP A 91 16.58 17.99 16.24
C ASP A 91 17.06 17.93 17.67
N ARG A 92 16.17 17.47 18.54
CA ARG A 92 16.41 17.44 19.98
C ARG A 92 15.53 16.39 20.61
N ASP A 93 15.91 16.00 21.81
CA ASP A 93 15.07 15.18 22.65
C ASP A 93 14.42 16.05 23.72
N ASP A 94 13.13 15.85 23.94
CA ASP A 94 12.40 16.46 25.04
C ASP A 94 11.46 15.43 25.66
N ASN A 95 11.49 15.29 26.97
CA ASN A 95 10.73 14.28 27.72
C ASN A 95 10.77 12.86 27.11
N GLN A 96 11.96 12.39 26.71
CA GLN A 96 12.16 11.08 26.05
C GLN A 96 11.35 10.92 24.73
N ILE A 97 11.07 12.03 24.04
CA ILE A 97 10.50 12.07 22.70
C ILE A 97 11.55 12.69 21.78
N ALA A 98 11.87 12.02 20.68
CA ALA A 98 12.79 12.54 19.68
C ALA A 98 12.02 13.49 18.77
N ILE A 99 12.44 14.74 18.68
CA ILE A 99 11.79 15.78 17.87
C ILE A 99 12.63 15.99 16.62
N LEU A 100 12.07 15.66 15.46
CA LEU A 100 12.71 15.90 14.16
C LEU A 100 12.03 17.07 13.46
N GLU A 101 12.81 18.08 13.08
CA GLU A 101 12.26 19.25 12.39
C GLU A 101 12.37 19.14 10.87
N ASP A 102 11.23 19.16 10.19
CA ASP A 102 11.14 19.18 8.73
C ASP A 102 11.31 20.61 8.20
N ARG A 103 12.54 21.11 8.26
CA ARG A 103 12.90 22.45 7.77
C ARG A 103 13.05 22.51 6.25
N ASN A 104 13.46 21.39 5.65
CA ASN A 104 13.91 21.34 4.26
C ASN A 104 12.99 20.48 3.37
N GLY A 105 11.86 19.98 3.90
CA GLY A 105 10.97 19.07 3.17
C GLY A 105 11.60 17.69 2.91
N ASP A 106 12.54 17.29 3.77
CA ASP A 106 13.23 16.01 3.70
C ASP A 106 12.46 14.89 4.41
N LEU A 107 11.57 15.24 5.35
CA LEU A 107 10.78 14.27 6.12
C LEU A 107 9.34 14.17 5.67
N VAL A 108 8.77 15.22 5.08
CA VAL A 108 7.40 15.18 4.51
C VAL A 108 7.48 15.14 3.00
N ILE A 109 7.05 14.01 2.43
CA ILE A 109 6.89 13.83 0.99
C ILE A 109 5.76 14.76 0.54
N GLN A 110 6.08 15.67 -0.38
CA GLN A 110 5.11 16.57 -0.95
C GLN A 110 4.22 15.83 -1.95
N ALA A 111 2.98 16.30 -2.11
CA ALA A 111 2.08 15.81 -3.15
C ALA A 111 2.76 15.87 -4.52
N ASN A 112 2.63 14.79 -5.27
CA ASN A 112 3.00 14.67 -6.68
C ASN A 112 1.74 14.35 -7.46
N SER A 113 0.85 15.33 -7.58
CA SER A 113 -0.42 15.11 -8.27
C SER A 113 -0.19 14.82 -9.75
N PHE A 114 -1.06 13.97 -10.32
CA PHE A 114 -1.02 13.66 -11.75
C PHE A 114 -0.97 14.90 -12.64
N ASP A 115 0.10 14.99 -13.45
CA ASP A 115 0.43 16.12 -14.32
C ASP A 115 0.58 15.74 -15.80
N LEU A 116 0.25 14.48 -16.15
CA LEU A 116 0.28 13.97 -17.52
C LEU A 116 -1.05 14.18 -18.28
N ALA A 117 -2.04 14.83 -17.68
CA ALA A 117 -3.35 15.05 -18.30
C ALA A 117 -3.24 15.77 -19.65
N ASN A 118 -4.05 15.37 -20.63
CA ASN A 118 -4.06 15.90 -22.00
C ASN A 118 -2.69 15.83 -22.69
N SER A 119 -1.97 14.71 -22.50
CA SER A 119 -0.66 14.49 -23.10
C SER A 119 -0.44 13.02 -23.48
N GLY A 120 0.72 12.70 -24.05
CA GLY A 120 1.09 11.32 -24.35
C GLY A 120 2.54 11.00 -24.03
N LEU A 121 2.79 9.70 -23.91
CA LEU A 121 4.12 9.10 -23.79
C LEU A 121 4.30 8.05 -24.88
N ARG A 122 5.54 7.88 -25.33
CA ARG A 122 5.96 6.77 -26.19
C ARG A 122 7.18 6.09 -25.56
N PHE A 123 7.07 4.78 -25.43
CA PHE A 123 8.13 3.90 -24.94
C PHE A 123 8.63 3.08 -26.11
N GLU A 124 9.94 3.14 -26.37
CA GLU A 124 10.57 2.34 -27.43
C GLU A 124 11.56 1.35 -26.81
N PRO A 125 11.56 0.07 -27.21
CA PRO A 125 12.50 -0.90 -26.68
C PRO A 125 13.96 -0.44 -26.81
N SER A 126 14.72 -0.48 -25.73
CA SER A 126 16.12 -0.06 -25.68
C SER A 126 16.92 -1.03 -24.80
N GLY A 127 17.56 -2.02 -25.44
CA GLY A 127 18.20 -3.13 -24.73
C GLY A 127 17.19 -3.94 -23.92
N ASP A 128 17.47 -4.12 -22.63
CA ASP A 128 16.59 -4.81 -21.67
C ASP A 128 15.60 -3.86 -20.97
N SER A 129 15.42 -2.64 -21.49
CA SER A 129 14.49 -1.63 -20.96
C SER A 129 13.84 -0.85 -22.11
N TYR A 130 13.41 0.39 -21.86
CA TYR A 130 12.72 1.26 -22.81
C TYR A 130 13.25 2.69 -22.75
N SER A 131 13.35 3.38 -23.89
CA SER A 131 13.49 4.84 -23.94
C SER A 131 12.13 5.52 -23.90
N ILE A 132 12.02 6.65 -23.18
CA ILE A 132 10.76 7.34 -22.92
C ILE A 132 10.77 8.71 -23.58
N ALA A 133 9.82 8.97 -24.49
CA ALA A 133 9.65 10.26 -25.13
C ALA A 133 8.23 10.83 -24.89
N ARG A 134 8.12 12.16 -24.84
CA ARG A 134 6.83 12.84 -24.92
C ARG A 134 6.19 12.59 -26.29
N ALA A 135 4.89 12.44 -26.30
CA ALA A 135 4.09 12.28 -27.50
C ALA A 135 2.83 13.18 -27.44
N GLY A 136 2.14 13.30 -28.57
CA GLY A 136 0.86 14.00 -28.63
C GLY A 136 -0.23 13.29 -27.81
N ALA A 137 -1.32 13.99 -27.54
CA ALA A 137 -2.42 13.52 -26.69
C ALA A 137 -3.49 12.74 -27.48
N GLU A 138 -3.29 12.52 -28.78
CA GLU A 138 -4.29 11.97 -29.68
C GLU A 138 -4.53 10.49 -29.40
N PHE A 139 -5.80 10.14 -29.19
CA PHE A 139 -6.25 8.78 -28.99
C PHE A 139 -6.35 8.05 -30.34
N ARG A 140 -5.94 6.79 -30.37
CA ARG A 140 -6.21 5.89 -31.50
C ARG A 140 -7.70 5.53 -31.53
N ALA A 141 -8.26 5.54 -32.72
CA ALA A 141 -9.62 5.14 -33.03
C ALA A 141 -9.64 4.08 -34.15
N PRO A 142 -10.68 3.23 -34.24
CA PRO A 142 -11.81 3.11 -33.31
C PRO A 142 -11.40 2.48 -31.97
N LEU A 143 -12.20 2.68 -30.92
CA LEU A 143 -11.95 2.11 -29.58
C LEU A 143 -12.17 0.60 -29.49
N GLY A 144 -12.91 0.03 -30.43
CA GLY A 144 -13.16 -1.41 -30.52
C GLY A 144 -14.28 -1.89 -29.60
N GLN A 145 -14.16 -3.13 -29.12
CA GLN A 145 -15.19 -3.80 -28.32
C GLN A 145 -15.22 -3.25 -26.89
N ALA A 146 -16.41 -2.92 -26.38
CA ALA A 146 -16.61 -2.64 -24.96
C ALA A 146 -16.45 -3.91 -24.12
N LEU A 147 -15.58 -3.85 -23.11
CA LEU A 147 -15.34 -4.92 -22.14
C LEU A 147 -16.29 -4.74 -20.95
N GLN A 148 -16.86 -5.84 -20.48
CA GLN A 148 -17.73 -5.85 -19.30
C GLN A 148 -16.89 -6.25 -18.09
N LEU A 149 -16.40 -5.26 -17.35
CA LEU A 149 -15.59 -5.44 -16.16
C LEU A 149 -16.31 -4.83 -14.96
N GLY A 150 -16.21 -5.50 -13.81
CA GLY A 150 -16.59 -4.94 -12.51
C GLY A 150 -15.37 -4.39 -11.78
N ASP A 151 -15.55 -4.04 -10.50
CA ASP A 151 -14.43 -3.77 -9.58
C ASP A 151 -13.47 -4.96 -9.51
N ASP A 152 -12.17 -4.67 -9.41
CA ASP A 152 -11.05 -5.64 -9.37
C ASP A 152 -11.05 -6.69 -10.52
N ALA A 153 -11.83 -6.50 -11.59
CA ALA A 153 -12.07 -7.53 -12.59
C ALA A 153 -11.06 -7.50 -13.74
N SER A 154 -10.64 -8.68 -14.18
CA SER A 154 -9.86 -8.89 -15.41
C SER A 154 -10.62 -9.71 -16.45
N THR A 155 -10.31 -9.48 -17.72
CA THR A 155 -10.78 -10.33 -18.82
C THR A 155 -10.20 -11.74 -18.72
N ALA A 156 -10.80 -12.69 -19.43
CA ALA A 156 -10.08 -13.89 -19.82
C ALA A 156 -8.90 -13.57 -20.76
N SER A 157 -8.01 -14.55 -20.97
CA SER A 157 -6.87 -14.42 -21.87
C SER A 157 -7.32 -14.00 -23.27
N THR A 158 -6.79 -12.88 -23.75
CA THR A 158 -7.12 -12.31 -25.07
C THR A 158 -5.93 -12.38 -26.00
N THR A 159 -6.12 -12.92 -27.20
CA THR A 159 -5.05 -13.11 -28.20
C THR A 159 -4.58 -11.77 -28.78
N ILE A 160 -3.26 -11.60 -28.84
CA ILE A 160 -2.58 -10.50 -29.52
C ILE A 160 -2.42 -10.88 -30.99
N PRO A 161 -2.80 -10.02 -31.96
CA PRO A 161 -2.75 -10.34 -33.40
C PRO A 161 -1.32 -10.42 -33.97
N PHE A 162 -0.30 -10.20 -33.14
CA PHE A 162 1.13 -10.29 -33.45
C PHE A 162 1.90 -10.80 -32.22
N SER A 163 3.15 -11.22 -32.42
CA SER A 163 4.04 -11.61 -31.31
C SER A 163 4.67 -10.35 -30.69
N PHE A 164 4.09 -9.86 -29.61
CA PHE A 164 4.51 -8.63 -28.94
C PHE A 164 5.79 -8.85 -28.13
N PRO A 165 6.90 -8.15 -28.45
CA PRO A 165 8.11 -8.18 -27.63
C PRO A 165 7.99 -7.21 -26.44
N PHE A 166 8.24 -7.71 -25.23
CA PHE A 166 8.20 -6.94 -23.98
C PHE A 166 9.29 -7.47 -23.03
N PHE A 167 10.22 -6.59 -22.62
CA PHE A 167 11.36 -6.93 -21.74
C PHE A 167 12.11 -8.23 -22.15
N GLY A 168 12.52 -8.31 -23.41
CA GLY A 168 13.28 -9.46 -23.95
C GLY A 168 12.45 -10.74 -24.16
N ARG A 169 11.16 -10.73 -23.83
CA ARG A 169 10.25 -11.87 -23.96
C ARG A 169 9.18 -11.60 -25.01
N ARG A 170 8.56 -12.64 -25.54
CA ARG A 170 7.51 -12.55 -26.55
C ARG A 170 6.18 -13.07 -25.99
N PHE A 171 5.14 -12.27 -26.15
CA PHE A 171 3.79 -12.58 -25.70
C PHE A 171 2.82 -12.62 -26.87
N THR A 172 1.86 -13.53 -26.82
CA THR A 172 0.79 -13.70 -27.82
C THR A 172 -0.59 -13.58 -27.20
N ALA A 173 -0.68 -13.32 -25.90
CA ALA A 173 -1.90 -13.11 -25.17
C ALA A 173 -1.68 -12.10 -24.04
N LEU A 174 -2.74 -11.39 -23.67
CA LEU A 174 -2.77 -10.44 -22.56
C LEU A 174 -4.10 -10.52 -21.80
N PHE A 175 -4.14 -9.87 -20.65
CA PHE A 175 -5.35 -9.68 -19.84
C PHE A 175 -5.55 -8.19 -19.60
N VAL A 176 -6.80 -7.72 -19.73
CA VAL A 176 -7.17 -6.32 -19.47
C VAL A 176 -7.89 -6.26 -18.12
N ASN A 177 -7.41 -5.39 -17.23
CA ASN A 177 -7.96 -5.21 -15.89
C ASN A 177 -8.69 -3.85 -15.76
N SER A 178 -9.71 -3.80 -14.90
CA SER A 178 -10.50 -2.59 -14.58
C SER A 178 -9.64 -1.41 -14.10
N ASP A 179 -8.61 -1.71 -13.31
CA ASP A 179 -7.68 -0.81 -12.61
C ASP A 179 -6.61 -0.19 -13.51
N GLY A 180 -6.92 0.02 -14.79
CA GLY A 180 -6.02 0.76 -15.69
C GLY A 180 -4.67 0.08 -15.94
N ASN A 181 -4.66 -1.27 -15.99
CA ASN A 181 -3.45 -2.03 -16.31
C ASN A 181 -3.71 -3.24 -17.24
N ILE A 182 -2.63 -3.68 -17.88
CA ILE A 182 -2.56 -4.87 -18.73
C ILE A 182 -1.49 -5.78 -18.15
N THR A 183 -1.84 -7.04 -17.92
CA THR A 183 -0.89 -8.07 -17.52
C THR A 183 -0.66 -9.10 -18.62
N PHE A 184 0.46 -9.81 -18.49
CA PHE A 184 0.77 -10.98 -19.30
C PHE A 184 0.82 -12.22 -18.40
N GLU A 185 0.67 -13.41 -18.98
CA GLU A 185 0.67 -14.72 -18.28
C GLU A 185 -0.56 -15.02 -17.42
N GLU A 186 -0.92 -14.12 -16.51
CA GLU A 186 -2.05 -14.29 -15.60
C GLU A 186 -2.92 -13.04 -15.48
N ALA A 187 -4.20 -13.25 -15.21
CA ALA A 187 -5.15 -12.18 -14.90
C ALA A 187 -4.91 -11.64 -13.48
N ASP A 188 -5.09 -10.34 -13.28
CA ASP A 188 -5.03 -9.73 -11.95
C ASP A 188 -6.45 -9.56 -11.40
N HIS A 189 -6.75 -10.21 -10.28
CA HIS A 189 -8.05 -10.11 -9.60
C HIS A 189 -7.90 -9.70 -8.13
N GLU A 190 -6.73 -9.20 -7.75
CA GLU A 190 -6.42 -8.87 -6.37
C GLU A 190 -7.09 -7.55 -5.97
N SER A 191 -7.83 -7.58 -4.85
CA SER A 191 -8.45 -6.39 -4.24
C SER A 191 -7.48 -5.60 -3.34
N THR A 192 -6.20 -5.98 -3.34
CA THR A 192 -5.14 -5.35 -2.56
C THR A 192 -4.77 -3.97 -3.11
N GLU A 193 -4.01 -3.20 -2.33
CA GLU A 193 -3.56 -1.86 -2.72
C GLU A 193 -2.82 -1.84 -4.07
N ARG A 194 -3.04 -0.79 -4.88
CA ARG A 194 -2.40 -0.59 -6.18
C ARG A 194 -1.03 0.07 -5.95
N SER A 195 -0.09 -0.72 -5.46
CA SER A 195 1.23 -0.26 -5.02
C SER A 195 2.36 -0.56 -6.02
N VAL A 196 3.51 0.12 -5.83
CA VAL A 196 4.72 -0.14 -6.63
C VAL A 196 5.22 -1.57 -6.40
N THR A 197 5.08 -2.08 -5.17
CA THR A 197 5.42 -3.46 -4.85
C THR A 197 4.56 -4.44 -5.66
N ARG A 198 3.23 -4.30 -5.65
CA ARG A 198 2.34 -5.15 -6.46
C ARG A 198 2.68 -5.07 -7.95
N LEU A 199 3.01 -3.88 -8.44
CA LEU A 199 3.41 -3.64 -9.83
C LEU A 199 4.73 -4.34 -10.21
N THR A 200 5.68 -4.47 -9.28
CA THR A 200 7.03 -4.99 -9.56
C THR A 200 7.18 -6.47 -9.27
N THR A 201 6.48 -7.00 -8.26
CA THR A 201 6.63 -8.41 -7.85
C THR A 201 5.69 -9.36 -8.58
N GLY A 202 4.60 -8.86 -9.18
CA GLY A 202 3.66 -9.65 -9.97
C GLY A 202 4.20 -10.08 -11.33
N VAL A 203 3.31 -10.53 -12.21
CA VAL A 203 3.62 -10.79 -13.63
C VAL A 203 3.97 -9.53 -14.42
N PRO A 204 4.59 -9.66 -15.62
CA PRO A 204 4.85 -8.52 -16.49
C PRO A 204 3.60 -7.65 -16.69
N ARG A 205 3.76 -6.33 -16.56
CA ARG A 205 2.66 -5.37 -16.48
C ARG A 205 2.94 -4.08 -17.24
N ILE A 206 1.92 -3.61 -17.95
CA ILE A 206 1.84 -2.29 -18.58
C ILE A 206 0.75 -1.51 -17.85
N ALA A 207 1.12 -0.42 -17.18
CA ALA A 207 0.22 0.38 -16.36
C ALA A 207 0.13 1.81 -16.90
N PRO A 208 -0.79 2.10 -17.83
CA PRO A 208 -1.05 3.48 -18.22
C PRO A 208 -1.61 4.32 -17.07
N PHE A 209 -2.41 3.75 -16.17
CA PHE A 209 -2.81 4.41 -14.92
C PHE A 209 -3.31 3.37 -13.91
N PHE A 210 -2.41 2.81 -13.12
CA PHE A 210 -2.74 1.77 -12.13
C PHE A 210 -3.29 2.38 -10.84
N ALA A 211 -4.61 2.24 -10.63
CA ALA A 211 -5.37 2.78 -9.50
C ALA A 211 -6.64 1.93 -9.27
N ASP A 212 -7.27 2.05 -8.09
CA ASP A 212 -8.52 1.34 -7.77
C ASP A 212 -9.69 1.95 -8.57
N LEU A 213 -10.07 1.32 -9.69
CA LEU A 213 -11.04 1.87 -10.65
C LEU A 213 -12.25 0.94 -10.78
N ASP A 214 -13.45 1.53 -10.82
CA ASP A 214 -14.69 0.77 -10.93
C ASP A 214 -15.51 1.16 -12.18
N PRO A 215 -15.32 0.45 -13.30
CA PRO A 215 -16.12 0.67 -14.51
C PRO A 215 -17.57 0.19 -14.38
N SER A 216 -17.97 -0.46 -13.28
CA SER A 216 -19.36 -0.93 -13.09
C SER A 216 -20.32 0.18 -12.67
N VAL A 217 -19.80 1.28 -12.09
CA VAL A 217 -20.59 2.44 -11.64
C VAL A 217 -20.51 3.64 -12.59
N GLY A 218 -19.63 3.61 -13.59
CA GLY A 218 -19.54 4.64 -14.63
C GLY A 218 -18.39 4.43 -15.61
N GLY A 219 -18.39 5.18 -16.72
CA GLY A 219 -17.34 5.07 -17.74
C GLY A 219 -17.38 3.75 -18.52
N GLY A 220 -16.23 3.33 -19.05
CA GLY A 220 -16.13 2.06 -19.78
C GLY A 220 -14.70 1.71 -20.21
N VAL A 221 -14.44 0.42 -20.41
CA VAL A 221 -13.16 -0.10 -20.91
C VAL A 221 -13.36 -0.69 -22.30
N PHE A 222 -12.49 -0.36 -23.24
CA PHE A 222 -12.62 -0.75 -24.64
C PHE A 222 -11.33 -1.39 -25.15
N LEU A 223 -11.46 -2.39 -26.02
CA LEU A 223 -10.34 -3.09 -26.65
C LEU A 223 -10.49 -3.09 -28.18
N ALA A 224 -9.54 -2.48 -28.87
CA ALA A 224 -9.35 -2.58 -30.31
C ALA A 224 -8.17 -3.52 -30.61
N SER A 225 -8.43 -4.54 -31.44
CA SER A 225 -7.42 -5.49 -31.89
C SER A 225 -7.21 -5.35 -33.40
N ALA A 226 -6.00 -4.97 -33.81
CA ALA A 226 -5.61 -4.84 -35.21
C ALA A 226 -4.16 -5.32 -35.42
N PRO A 227 -3.78 -5.76 -36.63
CA PRO A 227 -2.42 -6.19 -36.94
C PRO A 227 -1.34 -5.12 -36.66
N GLU A 228 -1.71 -3.84 -36.73
CA GLU A 228 -0.80 -2.70 -36.55
C GLU A 228 -0.68 -2.25 -35.09
N ALA A 229 -1.69 -2.55 -34.26
CA ALA A 229 -1.68 -2.23 -32.83
C ALA A 229 -2.80 -2.98 -32.08
N MET A 230 -2.53 -3.34 -30.83
CA MET A 230 -3.54 -3.74 -29.86
C MET A 230 -3.72 -2.60 -28.85
N THR A 231 -4.92 -2.03 -28.77
CA THR A 231 -5.18 -0.80 -28.01
C THR A 231 -6.29 -1.00 -26.98
N VAL A 232 -6.00 -0.63 -25.73
CA VAL A 232 -6.95 -0.64 -24.63
C VAL A 232 -7.21 0.79 -24.18
N THR A 233 -8.48 1.16 -23.98
CA THR A 233 -8.88 2.51 -23.55
C THR A 233 -9.80 2.42 -22.35
N TRP A 234 -9.44 3.10 -21.26
CA TRP A 234 -10.29 3.36 -20.10
C TRP A 234 -10.87 4.76 -20.27
N CYS A 235 -12.18 4.84 -20.47
CA CYS A 235 -12.91 6.07 -20.77
C CYS A 235 -13.70 6.55 -19.57
N SER A 236 -13.32 7.69 -18.99
CA SER A 236 -13.98 8.31 -17.84
C SER A 236 -14.31 7.32 -16.71
N VAL A 237 -13.41 6.37 -16.45
CA VAL A 237 -13.64 5.33 -15.43
C VAL A 237 -13.46 5.97 -14.06
N PRO A 238 -14.46 5.88 -13.16
CA PRO A 238 -14.37 6.42 -11.82
C PRO A 238 -13.43 5.58 -10.95
N GLY A 239 -12.83 6.21 -9.94
CA GLY A 239 -12.19 5.47 -8.85
C GLY A 239 -13.22 4.72 -8.01
N PHE A 240 -12.84 3.60 -7.41
CA PHE A 240 -13.68 2.91 -6.44
C PHE A 240 -14.09 3.86 -5.31
N ASP A 241 -15.39 3.86 -4.96
CA ASP A 241 -16.01 4.78 -3.98
C ASP A 241 -15.69 6.27 -4.20
N SER A 242 -15.36 6.65 -5.42
CA SER A 242 -14.95 8.01 -5.77
C SER A 242 -15.66 8.52 -7.02
N PRO A 243 -16.20 9.75 -7.01
CA PRO A 243 -16.75 10.36 -8.22
C PRO A 243 -15.66 10.87 -9.18
N LEU A 244 -14.39 10.82 -8.78
CA LEU A 244 -13.27 11.28 -9.59
C LEU A 244 -12.94 10.23 -10.66
N THR A 245 -12.64 10.68 -11.89
CA THR A 245 -12.50 9.81 -13.05
C THR A 245 -11.15 9.96 -13.73
N MET A 246 -10.77 8.93 -14.49
CA MET A 246 -9.58 8.89 -15.35
C MET A 246 -9.96 8.49 -16.78
N THR A 247 -9.36 9.17 -17.77
CA THR A 247 -9.36 8.73 -19.17
C THR A 247 -7.94 8.48 -19.65
N THR A 248 -7.62 7.22 -20.00
CA THR A 248 -6.30 6.84 -20.49
C THR A 248 -6.37 5.74 -21.55
N GLN A 249 -5.37 5.65 -22.42
CA GLN A 249 -5.24 4.64 -23.46
C GLN A 249 -3.82 4.08 -23.51
N ALA A 250 -3.69 2.77 -23.67
CA ALA A 250 -2.44 2.09 -23.96
C ALA A 250 -2.51 1.38 -25.31
N SER A 251 -1.53 1.61 -26.18
CA SER A 251 -1.39 0.93 -27.47
C SER A 251 -0.08 0.17 -27.53
N LEU A 252 -0.15 -1.13 -27.79
CA LEU A 252 0.99 -2.03 -27.98
C LEU A 252 1.20 -2.20 -29.49
N LEU A 253 2.42 -1.98 -29.97
CA LEU A 253 2.78 -2.09 -31.39
C LEU A 253 3.63 -3.36 -31.67
N PRO A 254 3.61 -3.91 -32.90
CA PRO A 254 4.33 -5.13 -33.25
C PRO A 254 5.86 -5.11 -33.02
N ASP A 255 6.46 -3.93 -33.07
CA ASP A 255 7.89 -3.71 -32.83
C ASP A 255 8.27 -3.66 -31.34
N GLY A 256 7.27 -3.73 -30.45
CA GLY A 256 7.45 -3.62 -29.00
C GLY A 256 7.28 -2.21 -28.45
N ALA A 257 7.06 -1.20 -29.31
CA ALA A 257 6.75 0.13 -28.85
C ALA A 257 5.39 0.16 -28.12
N ILE A 258 5.32 0.99 -27.09
CA ILE A 258 4.10 1.21 -26.30
C ILE A 258 3.80 2.70 -26.30
N GLU A 259 2.52 3.05 -26.48
CA GLU A 259 2.07 4.44 -26.44
C GLU A 259 1.01 4.60 -25.36
N PHE A 260 1.21 5.57 -24.47
CA PHE A 260 0.19 6.02 -23.53
C PHE A 260 -0.40 7.35 -23.98
N ARG A 261 -1.71 7.49 -23.84
CA ARG A 261 -2.44 8.74 -24.10
C ARG A 261 -3.33 9.04 -22.91
N PHE A 262 -3.29 10.29 -22.46
CA PHE A 262 -4.00 10.75 -21.28
C PHE A 262 -4.99 11.83 -21.69
N GLY A 263 -6.26 11.61 -21.37
CA GLY A 263 -7.32 12.58 -21.58
C GLY A 263 -7.56 13.40 -20.31
N THR A 264 -8.84 13.71 -20.09
CA THR A 264 -9.30 14.33 -18.84
C THR A 264 -9.10 13.38 -17.66
N ALA A 265 -8.51 13.90 -16.59
CA ALA A 265 -8.28 13.21 -15.33
C ALA A 265 -8.66 14.12 -14.16
N THR A 266 -9.68 13.74 -13.39
CA THR A 266 -10.00 14.36 -12.10
C THR A 266 -9.49 13.52 -10.94
N LEU A 267 -9.36 12.21 -11.14
CA LEU A 267 -8.60 11.32 -10.26
C LEU A 267 -7.10 11.59 -10.48
N ARG A 268 -6.37 11.85 -9.39
CA ARG A 268 -4.98 12.33 -9.44
C ARG A 268 -3.96 11.38 -8.83
N ASP A 269 -4.42 10.26 -8.30
CA ASP A 269 -3.61 9.27 -7.56
C ASP A 269 -3.58 7.98 -8.36
N GLY A 270 -2.37 7.48 -8.60
CA GLY A 270 -2.15 6.29 -9.41
C GLY A 270 -0.70 6.14 -9.84
N ILE A 271 -0.38 5.00 -10.46
CA ILE A 271 0.97 4.70 -10.93
C ILE A 271 0.97 4.58 -12.46
N VAL A 272 1.88 5.29 -13.11
CA VAL A 272 2.14 5.16 -14.55
C VAL A 272 3.50 4.49 -14.72
N ALA A 273 3.53 3.26 -15.23
CA ALA A 273 4.77 2.47 -15.23
C ALA A 273 4.77 1.31 -16.24
N LEU A 274 5.98 0.84 -16.54
CA LEU A 274 6.24 -0.44 -17.20
C LEU A 274 7.06 -1.34 -16.27
N SER A 275 6.69 -2.62 -16.19
CA SER A 275 7.35 -3.59 -15.33
C SER A 275 7.49 -4.95 -16.04
N PRO A 276 8.67 -5.59 -16.04
CA PRO A 276 8.85 -6.97 -16.48
C PRO A 276 8.23 -7.97 -15.51
N GLY A 277 7.74 -7.51 -14.35
CA GLY A 277 7.33 -8.36 -13.25
C GLY A 277 8.51 -9.04 -12.57
N ARG A 278 8.22 -9.71 -11.45
CA ARG A 278 9.18 -10.52 -10.68
C ARG A 278 10.53 -9.83 -10.44
N THR A 279 10.50 -8.52 -10.16
CA THR A 279 11.67 -7.68 -9.87
C THR A 279 11.47 -6.97 -8.54
N GLU A 280 12.57 -6.72 -7.82
CA GLU A 280 12.58 -5.89 -6.61
C GLU A 280 13.05 -4.45 -6.90
N LEU A 281 13.50 -4.22 -8.13
CA LEU A 281 14.03 -2.93 -8.57
C LEU A 281 12.93 -2.14 -9.28
N PHE A 282 12.68 -0.94 -8.78
CA PHE A 282 11.87 0.09 -9.41
C PHE A 282 12.69 1.38 -9.51
N ASN A 283 12.71 1.99 -10.68
CA ASN A 283 13.31 3.30 -10.89
C ASN A 283 12.21 4.38 -11.00
N PRO A 284 12.08 5.25 -9.98
CA PRO A 284 11.23 6.43 -10.08
C PRO A 284 11.73 7.35 -11.20
N THR A 285 10.84 7.68 -12.12
CA THR A 285 11.13 8.51 -13.30
C THR A 285 10.08 9.62 -13.36
N ASP A 286 10.53 10.87 -13.50
CA ASP A 286 9.63 11.98 -13.83
C ASP A 286 9.23 11.87 -15.30
N LEU A 287 7.99 11.45 -15.55
CA LEU A 287 7.47 11.21 -16.89
C LEU A 287 7.03 12.50 -17.58
N SER A 288 6.79 13.56 -16.82
CA SER A 288 6.49 14.90 -17.35
C SER A 288 7.71 15.48 -18.06
N ALA A 289 8.92 15.16 -17.56
CA ALA A 289 10.20 15.65 -18.05
C ALA A 289 10.93 14.69 -19.03
N ALA A 290 10.24 13.70 -19.62
CA ALA A 290 10.86 12.68 -20.48
C ALA A 290 11.57 13.26 -21.73
N THR A 291 12.80 12.81 -22.02
CA THR A 291 13.70 13.36 -23.07
C THR A 291 14.18 12.34 -24.12
N ALA A 292 13.47 11.24 -24.33
CA ALA A 292 13.84 10.12 -25.21
C ALA A 292 15.10 9.33 -24.77
N ALA A 293 15.51 9.46 -23.51
CA ALA A 293 16.59 8.66 -22.93
C ALA A 293 16.09 7.27 -22.49
N PRO A 294 16.95 6.22 -22.51
CA PRO A 294 16.64 4.94 -21.87
C PRO A 294 16.31 5.12 -20.39
N ALA A 295 15.22 4.50 -19.94
CA ALA A 295 14.88 4.40 -18.55
C ALA A 295 15.94 3.57 -17.81
N ALA A 296 16.25 3.96 -16.58
CA ALA A 296 17.15 3.20 -15.74
C ALA A 296 16.40 2.01 -15.12
N GLY A 297 17.03 0.84 -15.12
CA GLY A 297 16.52 -0.34 -14.41
C GLY A 297 15.43 -1.14 -15.14
N PRO A 298 15.04 -2.28 -14.55
CA PRO A 298 14.12 -3.23 -15.17
C PRO A 298 12.67 -2.77 -15.09
N ALA A 299 12.20 -2.19 -13.98
CA ALA A 299 10.90 -1.53 -13.90
C ALA A 299 11.09 -0.04 -13.62
N PHE A 300 10.23 0.79 -14.19
CA PHE A 300 10.30 2.23 -14.02
C PHE A 300 8.94 2.88 -14.20
N GLY A 301 8.80 4.08 -13.66
CA GLY A 301 7.60 4.87 -13.81
C GLY A 301 7.46 5.94 -12.75
N GLU A 302 6.28 6.50 -12.66
CA GLU A 302 5.95 7.56 -11.74
C GLU A 302 4.74 7.20 -10.88
N GLN A 303 4.88 7.38 -9.57
CA GLN A 303 3.77 7.32 -8.64
C GLN A 303 3.27 8.74 -8.36
N PHE A 304 1.97 8.93 -8.57
CA PHE A 304 1.26 10.17 -8.33
C PHE A 304 0.45 10.06 -7.04
N ILE A 305 0.58 11.07 -6.18
CA ILE A 305 -0.09 11.19 -4.89
C ILE A 305 -0.60 12.62 -4.70
N SER A 306 -1.86 12.78 -4.34
CA SER A 306 -2.53 14.08 -4.21
C SER A 306 -2.34 14.71 -2.84
N SER A 307 -1.98 13.89 -1.84
CA SER A 307 -1.81 14.31 -0.46
C SER A 307 -0.37 14.12 0.00
N PRO A 308 0.12 14.98 0.91
CA PRO A 308 1.43 14.80 1.51
C PRO A 308 1.44 13.55 2.40
N SER A 309 2.59 12.89 2.48
CA SER A 309 2.81 11.74 3.34
C SER A 309 4.14 11.85 4.09
N LEU A 310 4.31 11.06 5.15
CA LEU A 310 5.56 11.05 5.91
C LEU A 310 6.58 10.10 5.24
N ASP A 311 7.80 10.58 5.03
CA ASP A 311 8.95 9.77 4.58
C ASP A 311 9.50 8.97 5.78
N LEU A 312 8.80 7.89 6.15
CA LEU A 312 9.15 7.04 7.30
C LEU A 312 10.58 6.48 7.22
N VAL A 313 11.07 6.23 6.00
CA VAL A 313 12.44 5.74 5.77
C VAL A 313 13.46 6.84 6.06
N ALA A 314 13.25 8.06 5.54
CA ALA A 314 14.13 9.18 5.85
C ALA A 314 14.10 9.55 7.34
N ALA A 315 12.91 9.53 7.96
CA ALA A 315 12.75 9.81 9.37
C ALA A 315 13.42 8.75 10.26
N ALA A 316 13.29 7.46 9.94
CA ALA A 316 13.98 6.38 10.66
C ALA A 316 15.51 6.49 10.53
N ARG A 317 16.03 6.74 9.32
CA ARG A 317 17.48 6.94 9.10
C ARG A 317 18.00 8.15 9.87
N ARG A 318 17.23 9.24 9.90
CA ARG A 318 17.56 10.45 10.64
C ARG A 318 17.57 10.21 12.14
N PHE A 319 16.63 9.43 12.66
CA PHE A 319 16.60 9.01 14.06
C PHE A 319 17.84 8.18 14.43
N TYR A 320 18.13 7.10 13.70
CA TYR A 320 19.28 6.23 14.00
C TYR A 320 20.65 6.88 13.75
N ALA A 321 20.71 7.98 13.00
CA ALA A 321 21.93 8.78 12.90
C ALA A 321 22.33 9.44 14.23
N ALA A 322 21.39 9.62 15.17
CA ALA A 322 21.61 10.30 16.45
C ALA A 322 21.30 9.43 17.69
N HIS A 323 20.66 8.27 17.52
CA HIS A 323 20.19 7.42 18.61
C HIS A 323 20.77 6.01 18.54
N ALA A 324 20.76 5.30 19.66
CA ALA A 324 21.19 3.91 19.72
C ALA A 324 20.25 2.99 18.91
N ASP A 325 20.80 1.91 18.35
CA ASP A 325 20.04 0.90 17.64
C ASP A 325 19.49 -0.18 18.59
N ASP A 326 18.67 0.24 19.55
CA ASP A 326 18.09 -0.62 20.58
C ASP A 326 16.55 -0.46 20.68
N PHE A 327 15.90 -0.16 19.55
CA PHE A 327 14.45 -0.03 19.44
C PHE A 327 13.88 -1.01 18.42
N GLU A 328 13.02 -1.92 18.86
CA GLU A 328 12.29 -2.82 17.95
C GLU A 328 11.20 -2.09 17.17
N GLN A 329 10.69 -0.96 17.67
CA GLN A 329 9.68 -0.18 16.96
C GLN A 329 9.92 1.34 17.07
N LEU A 330 9.66 2.05 15.97
CA LEU A 330 9.61 3.51 15.94
C LEU A 330 8.16 3.97 15.76
N VAL A 331 7.70 4.87 16.62
CA VAL A 331 6.32 5.38 16.62
C VAL A 331 6.35 6.85 16.22
N PHE A 332 5.92 7.13 14.99
CA PHE A 332 5.94 8.46 14.41
C PHE A 332 4.63 9.20 14.65
N TRP A 333 4.76 10.45 15.07
CA TRP A 333 3.69 11.40 15.31
C TRP A 333 4.01 12.69 14.58
N THR A 334 3.01 13.39 14.09
CA THR A 334 3.20 14.64 13.35
C THR A 334 2.41 15.78 13.97
N ASP A 335 2.65 17.00 13.49
CA ASP A 335 1.82 18.17 13.77
C ASP A 335 0.77 18.47 12.69
N ILE A 336 0.81 17.71 11.59
CA ILE A 336 -0.01 17.91 10.39
C ILE A 336 -0.60 16.58 9.93
N GLY A 337 -1.77 16.64 9.28
CA GLY A 337 -2.30 15.45 8.61
C GLY A 337 -1.38 15.00 7.48
N VAL A 338 -0.88 13.77 7.57
CA VAL A 338 -0.03 13.11 6.57
C VAL A 338 -0.64 11.80 6.06
N MET A 339 -1.90 11.54 6.40
CA MET A 339 -2.67 10.38 5.97
C MET A 339 -4.09 10.79 5.61
N THR A 340 -4.63 10.13 4.59
CA THR A 340 -6.00 10.35 4.11
C THR A 340 -6.78 9.05 3.92
N ASP A 341 -6.08 7.93 3.87
CA ASP A 341 -6.56 6.57 3.58
C ASP A 341 -6.58 5.66 4.81
N ALA A 342 -5.99 6.12 5.93
CA ALA A 342 -5.89 5.40 7.18
C ALA A 342 -5.98 6.35 8.37
N PHE A 343 -6.50 5.83 9.49
CA PHE A 343 -6.40 6.48 10.77
C PHE A 343 -4.97 6.31 11.27
N ALA A 344 -4.48 5.10 11.50
CA ALA A 344 -3.08 4.83 11.83
C ALA A 344 -2.63 3.56 11.13
N PHE A 345 -1.33 3.30 11.07
CA PHE A 345 -0.87 2.02 10.52
C PHE A 345 0.45 1.55 11.12
N HIS A 346 0.68 0.25 11.00
CA HIS A 346 1.96 -0.40 11.23
C HIS A 346 2.52 -1.00 9.94
N ALA A 347 3.78 -0.67 9.65
CA ALA A 347 4.55 -1.33 8.59
C ALA A 347 5.61 -2.26 9.22
N PRO A 348 5.51 -3.59 9.02
CA PRO A 348 6.53 -4.50 9.50
C PRO A 348 7.81 -4.33 8.68
N VAL A 349 8.94 -4.21 9.37
CA VAL A 349 10.27 -3.98 8.77
C VAL A 349 11.11 -5.25 8.79
N LYS A 350 10.96 -6.07 9.82
CA LYS A 350 11.65 -7.35 9.96
C LYS A 350 10.73 -8.33 10.65
N ASN A 351 10.69 -9.57 10.15
CA ASN A 351 10.02 -10.67 10.80
C ASN A 351 10.92 -11.91 10.83
N THR A 352 11.15 -12.43 12.03
CA THR A 352 11.89 -13.68 12.26
C THR A 352 10.97 -14.82 12.71
N ILE A 353 9.70 -14.52 12.98
CA ILE A 353 8.71 -15.43 13.56
C ILE A 353 8.05 -16.26 12.46
N THR A 354 7.84 -17.56 12.70
CA THR A 354 7.00 -18.43 11.85
C THR A 354 5.75 -18.87 12.60
N GLY A 355 4.75 -19.39 11.88
CA GLY A 355 3.49 -19.86 12.46
C GLY A 355 2.48 -18.75 12.80
N ILE A 356 2.72 -17.52 12.32
CA ILE A 356 1.82 -16.36 12.52
C ILE A 356 1.22 -15.82 11.21
N GLY A 357 1.35 -16.56 10.10
CA GLY A 357 0.83 -16.14 8.80
C GLY A 357 1.63 -15.03 8.08
N LEU A 358 2.82 -14.68 8.59
CA LEU A 358 3.74 -13.73 7.96
C LEU A 358 5.04 -14.42 7.56
N GLN A 359 5.53 -14.14 6.35
CA GLN A 359 6.82 -14.65 5.87
C GLN A 359 7.98 -13.99 6.62
N ARG A 360 9.15 -14.63 6.61
CA ARG A 360 10.38 -14.04 7.19
C ARG A 360 11.02 -13.10 6.19
N PHE A 361 11.47 -11.95 6.67
CA PHE A 361 12.17 -10.92 5.89
C PHE A 361 12.90 -9.96 6.82
N ASP A 362 13.80 -9.15 6.26
CA ASP A 362 14.56 -8.14 7.01
C ASP A 362 14.93 -6.95 6.10
N PHE A 363 14.28 -5.80 6.34
CA PHE A 363 14.56 -4.52 5.69
C PHE A 363 15.17 -3.50 6.67
N ALA A 364 15.57 -3.91 7.88
CA ALA A 364 15.98 -2.99 8.96
C ALA A 364 17.13 -2.08 8.56
N SER A 365 18.13 -2.63 7.87
CA SER A 365 19.29 -1.88 7.36
C SER A 365 18.92 -0.78 6.36
N GLN A 366 17.88 -0.99 5.56
CA GLN A 366 17.43 0.01 4.60
C GLN A 366 16.73 1.20 5.29
N LEU A 367 16.27 1.04 6.53
CA LEU A 367 15.71 2.11 7.36
C LEU A 367 16.76 2.72 8.32
N GLY A 368 18.03 2.29 8.24
CA GLY A 368 19.14 2.85 9.02
C GLY A 368 19.42 2.14 10.34
N SER A 369 18.68 1.08 10.68
CA SER A 369 18.95 0.22 11.83
C SER A 369 20.08 -0.76 11.51
N GLY A 370 20.94 -1.06 12.49
CA GLY A 370 21.93 -2.14 12.44
C GLY A 370 21.35 -3.54 12.62
N GLY A 371 20.02 -3.67 12.74
CA GLY A 371 19.30 -4.94 12.74
C GLY A 371 18.28 -5.09 13.86
N THR A 372 18.11 -4.11 14.75
CA THR A 372 17.13 -4.21 15.86
C THR A 372 15.70 -3.92 15.41
N LEU A 373 15.50 -2.99 14.47
CA LEU A 373 14.17 -2.53 14.03
C LEU A 373 13.30 -3.66 13.47
N GLU A 374 12.08 -3.80 13.98
CA GLU A 374 11.09 -4.80 13.58
C GLU A 374 9.83 -4.19 12.96
N GLY A 375 9.49 -2.94 13.27
CA GLY A 375 8.36 -2.26 12.64
C GLY A 375 8.38 -0.75 12.86
N VAL A 376 7.65 -0.03 12.01
CA VAL A 376 7.39 1.41 12.18
C VAL A 376 5.89 1.65 12.23
N LEU A 377 5.46 2.55 13.12
CA LEU A 377 4.07 2.96 13.27
C LEU A 377 3.94 4.41 12.83
N ASN A 378 2.92 4.72 12.02
CA ASN A 378 2.54 6.09 11.72
C ASN A 378 1.22 6.42 12.42
N MET A 379 1.30 7.27 13.43
CA MET A 379 0.16 7.70 14.21
C MET A 379 -0.42 9.02 13.69
N ASP A 380 0.08 9.62 12.61
CA ASP A 380 -0.37 10.93 12.10
C ASP A 380 -0.27 12.08 13.13
N ARG A 381 -1.06 13.14 12.90
CA ARG A 381 -1.19 14.28 13.79
C ARG A 381 -1.69 13.90 15.19
N VAL A 382 -0.98 14.37 16.22
CA VAL A 382 -1.32 14.15 17.64
C VAL A 382 -2.75 14.62 17.96
N ALA A 383 -3.18 15.74 17.37
CA ALA A 383 -4.46 16.37 17.66
C ALA A 383 -5.71 15.49 17.40
N LYS A 384 -5.63 14.44 16.56
CA LYS A 384 -6.80 13.59 16.26
C LYS A 384 -7.16 12.61 17.39
N TYR A 385 -6.27 12.40 18.37
CA TYR A 385 -6.48 11.46 19.47
C TYR A 385 -7.15 12.10 20.70
N GLY A 386 -7.45 13.39 20.67
CA GLY A 386 -8.00 14.10 21.82
C GLY A 386 -6.99 14.27 22.96
N GLU A 387 -7.48 14.67 24.14
CA GLU A 387 -6.60 15.03 25.27
C GLU A 387 -6.38 13.90 26.28
N SER A 388 -7.32 12.96 26.37
CA SER A 388 -7.33 11.84 27.30
C SER A 388 -6.88 10.55 26.61
N PRO A 389 -5.74 9.95 26.99
CA PRO A 389 -5.24 8.72 26.38
C PRO A 389 -6.16 7.50 26.57
N THR A 390 -7.06 7.54 27.55
CA THR A 390 -7.92 6.41 27.95
C THR A 390 -9.38 6.57 27.53
N SER A 391 -9.79 7.75 27.05
CA SER A 391 -11.16 7.98 26.61
C SER A 391 -11.49 7.18 25.35
N ARG A 392 -12.58 6.42 25.37
CA ARG A 392 -13.00 5.54 24.27
C ARG A 392 -13.83 6.29 23.21
N SER A 393 -13.25 7.34 22.63
CA SER A 393 -13.93 8.23 21.68
C SER A 393 -13.62 7.97 20.20
N LEU A 394 -12.83 6.93 19.90
CA LEU A 394 -12.36 6.60 18.54
C LEU A 394 -13.00 5.30 18.08
N GLY A 395 -14.31 5.32 17.77
CA GLY A 395 -15.03 4.12 17.33
C GLY A 395 -15.05 3.03 18.40
N GLY A 396 -15.24 3.42 19.67
CA GLY A 396 -15.15 2.50 20.79
C GLY A 396 -13.73 2.21 21.27
N SER A 397 -12.68 2.67 20.60
CA SER A 397 -11.28 2.54 21.07
C SER A 397 -10.78 3.81 21.77
N SER A 398 -9.79 3.66 22.65
CA SER A 398 -9.03 4.77 23.23
C SER A 398 -7.73 5.03 22.45
N PRO A 399 -7.10 6.20 22.56
CA PRO A 399 -5.77 6.43 21.96
C PRO A 399 -4.72 5.37 22.32
N LEU A 400 -4.70 4.91 23.58
CA LEU A 400 -3.82 3.81 24.00
C LEU A 400 -4.23 2.47 23.39
N GLY A 401 -5.53 2.23 23.21
CA GLY A 401 -6.07 1.07 22.50
C GLY A 401 -5.65 1.03 21.03
N VAL A 402 -5.74 2.17 20.32
CA VAL A 402 -5.24 2.29 18.94
C VAL A 402 -3.74 2.06 18.89
N LEU A 403 -2.96 2.63 19.81
CA LEU A 403 -1.52 2.37 19.83
C LEU A 403 -1.18 0.88 20.11
N ALA A 404 -1.96 0.21 20.96
CA ALA A 404 -1.80 -1.22 21.19
C ALA A 404 -2.18 -2.04 19.96
N HIS A 405 -3.24 -1.65 19.24
CA HIS A 405 -3.64 -2.23 17.96
C HIS A 405 -2.49 -2.15 16.94
N GLU A 406 -1.96 -0.96 16.69
CA GLU A 406 -0.84 -0.77 15.75
C GLU A 406 0.42 -1.52 16.20
N THR A 407 0.69 -1.54 17.50
CA THR A 407 1.80 -2.32 18.07
C THR A 407 1.60 -3.82 17.83
N GLY A 408 0.36 -4.29 17.93
CA GLY A 408 -0.07 -5.69 17.77
C GLY A 408 0.10 -6.21 16.34
N HIS A 409 0.02 -5.34 15.33
CA HIS A 409 0.16 -5.74 13.92
C HIS A 409 1.48 -6.41 13.56
N LYS A 410 2.51 -6.25 14.40
CA LYS A 410 3.74 -7.04 14.36
C LYS A 410 3.49 -8.56 14.38
N TRP A 411 2.50 -9.00 15.14
CA TRP A 411 2.16 -10.42 15.32
C TRP A 411 0.83 -10.80 14.67
N LEU A 412 -0.07 -9.83 14.44
CA LEU A 412 -1.51 -10.05 14.24
C LEU A 412 -2.09 -9.19 13.10
N THR A 413 -3.30 -9.48 12.58
CA THR A 413 -4.00 -10.77 12.62
C THR A 413 -3.87 -11.40 11.25
N ARG A 414 -3.08 -12.48 11.12
CA ARG A 414 -2.87 -13.19 9.86
C ARG A 414 -3.07 -14.71 10.02
N LEU A 415 -3.69 -15.11 11.13
CA LEU A 415 -3.87 -16.52 11.47
C LEU A 415 -4.94 -17.16 10.59
N ARG A 416 -4.58 -18.27 9.95
CA ARG A 416 -5.47 -19.20 9.24
C ARG A 416 -5.55 -20.51 10.02
N PHE A 417 -6.61 -21.27 9.77
CA PHE A 417 -6.86 -22.54 10.45
C PHE A 417 -7.37 -23.61 9.49
N ARG A 418 -7.39 -24.86 9.94
CA ARG A 418 -8.11 -25.93 9.25
C ARG A 418 -9.54 -26.02 9.75
N ASN A 419 -10.51 -25.89 8.84
CA ASN A 419 -11.93 -26.03 9.18
C ASN A 419 -12.30 -27.50 9.46
N ALA A 420 -13.59 -27.75 9.75
CA ALA A 420 -14.11 -29.09 10.01
C ALA A 420 -13.83 -30.11 8.88
N ASP A 421 -13.75 -29.64 7.63
CA ASP A 421 -13.43 -30.44 6.44
C ASP A 421 -11.92 -30.55 6.18
N ARG A 422 -11.09 -30.08 7.12
CA ARG A 422 -9.61 -30.08 7.07
C ARG A 422 -9.02 -29.19 5.97
N GLN A 423 -9.82 -28.28 5.40
CA GLN A 423 -9.41 -27.31 4.42
C GLN A 423 -8.89 -26.03 5.09
N ALA A 424 -7.93 -25.37 4.45
CA ALA A 424 -7.45 -24.08 4.94
C ALA A 424 -8.58 -23.04 4.85
N SER A 425 -8.77 -22.28 5.92
CA SER A 425 -9.81 -21.24 6.01
C SER A 425 -9.23 -19.95 6.58
N ASP A 426 -9.73 -18.83 6.05
CA ASP A 426 -9.47 -17.49 6.55
C ASP A 426 -10.64 -16.93 7.37
N ALA A 427 -11.68 -17.72 7.68
CA ALA A 427 -12.94 -17.24 8.28
C ALA A 427 -12.76 -16.44 9.58
N LEU A 428 -11.60 -16.55 10.23
CA LEU A 428 -11.22 -15.75 11.39
C LEU A 428 -10.92 -14.29 11.06
N LEU A 429 -10.53 -13.99 9.82
CA LEU A 429 -10.05 -12.68 9.39
C LEU A 429 -11.18 -11.83 8.82
N GLY A 430 -11.21 -10.55 9.14
CA GLY A 430 -12.11 -9.58 8.55
C GLY A 430 -11.33 -8.66 7.63
N ARG A 431 -11.56 -7.36 7.85
CA ARG A 431 -11.03 -6.25 7.07
C ARG A 431 -9.60 -6.48 6.60
N GLN A 432 -9.42 -6.51 5.26
CA GLN A 432 -8.11 -6.63 4.58
C GLN A 432 -7.34 -7.93 4.89
N LEU A 433 -8.01 -8.92 5.46
CA LEU A 433 -7.38 -10.12 6.01
C LEU A 433 -6.27 -9.79 7.04
N ALA A 434 -6.40 -8.64 7.71
CA ALA A 434 -5.42 -8.10 8.65
C ALA A 434 -6.02 -7.72 10.02
N HIS A 435 -7.33 -7.92 10.17
CA HIS A 435 -8.13 -7.70 11.38
C HIS A 435 -8.95 -8.95 11.74
N TRP A 436 -9.44 -9.06 12.96
CA TRP A 436 -10.40 -10.12 13.28
C TRP A 436 -11.74 -9.87 12.60
N SER A 437 -12.38 -10.94 12.14
CA SER A 437 -13.72 -10.87 11.56
C SER A 437 -14.74 -10.48 12.61
N PHE A 438 -15.72 -9.65 12.23
CA PHE A 438 -16.84 -9.25 13.09
C PHE A 438 -17.54 -10.46 13.74
N PHE A 439 -17.52 -11.62 13.06
CA PHE A 439 -18.23 -12.84 13.45
C PHE A 439 -17.38 -13.85 14.24
N VAL A 440 -16.25 -13.42 14.79
CA VAL A 440 -15.37 -14.26 15.60
C VAL A 440 -15.39 -13.78 17.04
N ASP A 441 -15.59 -14.71 17.96
CA ASP A 441 -15.40 -14.42 19.37
C ASP A 441 -13.91 -14.39 19.68
N THR A 442 -13.42 -13.18 19.97
CA THR A 442 -12.01 -12.92 20.27
C THR A 442 -11.88 -12.27 21.65
N ASP A 443 -12.89 -12.42 22.52
CA ASP A 443 -12.85 -11.89 23.89
C ASP A 443 -12.53 -10.38 23.90
N GLY A 444 -13.09 -9.65 22.92
CA GLY A 444 -12.92 -8.21 22.77
C GLY A 444 -11.49 -7.79 22.38
N SER A 445 -10.87 -8.49 21.44
CA SER A 445 -9.48 -8.19 21.02
C SER A 445 -9.30 -6.74 20.56
N VAL A 446 -8.20 -6.08 20.94
CA VAL A 446 -7.81 -4.76 20.41
C VAL A 446 -7.58 -4.78 18.90
N MET A 447 -7.40 -5.96 18.29
CA MET A 447 -7.27 -6.15 16.84
C MET A 447 -8.63 -6.18 16.12
N GLU A 448 -9.52 -5.24 16.46
CA GLU A 448 -10.90 -5.14 15.95
C GLU A 448 -11.81 -6.34 16.29
N GLY A 449 -11.59 -6.94 17.44
CA GLY A 449 -12.33 -8.10 17.91
C GLY A 449 -13.57 -7.78 18.72
N ASN A 450 -14.64 -8.54 18.49
CA ASN A 450 -15.82 -8.60 19.38
C ASN A 450 -15.63 -9.67 20.48
N GLU A 451 -16.21 -9.43 21.65
CA GLU A 451 -16.66 -10.49 22.55
C GLU A 451 -18.10 -10.86 22.17
N ILE A 452 -18.37 -12.15 21.98
CA ILE A 452 -19.66 -12.65 21.50
C ILE A 452 -20.25 -13.64 22.49
N GLN A 453 -21.44 -13.30 23.00
CA GLN A 453 -22.23 -14.19 23.84
C GLN A 453 -23.11 -15.11 22.99
N ASP A 454 -23.03 -16.42 23.21
CA ASP A 454 -23.98 -17.41 22.69
C ASP A 454 -25.24 -17.45 23.58
N LEU A 455 -26.40 -17.15 22.99
CA LEU A 455 -27.70 -17.14 23.66
C LEU A 455 -28.45 -18.47 23.50
N GLY A 456 -27.86 -19.43 22.77
CA GLY A 456 -28.48 -20.71 22.42
C GLY A 456 -29.39 -20.61 21.20
N GLY A 457 -29.69 -21.77 20.59
CA GLY A 457 -30.59 -21.85 19.43
C GLY A 457 -30.08 -21.12 18.18
N GLY A 458 -28.76 -20.94 18.05
CA GLY A 458 -28.15 -20.23 16.92
C GLY A 458 -28.27 -18.71 16.99
N GLN A 459 -28.52 -18.15 18.17
CA GLN A 459 -28.59 -16.71 18.41
C GLN A 459 -27.39 -16.24 19.22
N PHE A 460 -26.80 -15.11 18.83
CA PHE A 460 -25.61 -14.54 19.45
C PHE A 460 -25.78 -13.03 19.62
N ARG A 461 -25.00 -12.45 20.54
CA ARG A 461 -24.94 -11.00 20.76
C ARG A 461 -23.52 -10.55 21.05
N THR A 462 -23.06 -9.48 20.40
CA THR A 462 -21.79 -8.83 20.77
C THR A 462 -21.96 -8.08 22.10
N THR A 463 -21.00 -8.20 23.01
CA THR A 463 -21.11 -7.64 24.39
C THR A 463 -20.07 -6.56 24.67
N SER A 464 -18.84 -6.76 24.23
CA SER A 464 -17.73 -5.83 24.37
C SER A 464 -16.83 -5.88 23.12
N ALA A 465 -15.89 -4.95 23.01
CA ALA A 465 -15.00 -4.83 21.85
C ALA A 465 -13.70 -4.12 22.24
N SER A 466 -12.58 -4.44 21.58
CA SER A 466 -11.32 -3.68 21.63
C SER A 466 -10.81 -3.31 23.04
N GLU A 467 -10.76 -4.27 23.96
CA GLU A 467 -10.37 -4.06 25.37
C GLU A 467 -8.98 -4.59 25.73
N LYS A 468 -8.59 -5.73 25.18
CA LYS A 468 -7.37 -6.48 25.54
C LYS A 468 -6.86 -7.33 24.36
N PHE A 469 -5.73 -8.00 24.51
CA PHE A 469 -5.36 -9.08 23.60
C PHE A 469 -6.00 -10.38 24.08
N SER A 470 -6.65 -11.10 23.17
CA SER A 470 -7.26 -12.41 23.43
C SER A 470 -6.21 -13.49 23.71
N ARG A 471 -6.62 -14.66 24.21
CA ARG A 471 -5.69 -15.79 24.37
C ARG A 471 -5.09 -16.28 23.03
N LEU A 472 -5.85 -16.16 21.95
CA LEU A 472 -5.36 -16.44 20.60
C LEU A 472 -4.30 -15.41 20.18
N ASP A 473 -4.52 -14.13 20.48
CA ASP A 473 -3.55 -13.07 20.23
C ASP A 473 -2.25 -13.32 21.00
N LEU A 474 -2.37 -13.62 22.29
CA LEU A 474 -1.23 -13.91 23.15
C LEU A 474 -0.42 -15.10 22.66
N TYR A 475 -1.05 -16.14 22.08
CA TYR A 475 -0.31 -17.23 21.45
C TYR A 475 0.53 -16.75 20.26
N ALA A 476 -0.05 -15.97 19.34
CA ALA A 476 0.70 -15.44 18.19
C ALA A 476 1.86 -14.53 18.62
N MET A 477 1.62 -13.68 19.65
CA MET A 477 2.62 -12.84 20.27
C MET A 477 3.75 -13.64 20.95
N GLY A 478 3.54 -14.95 21.20
CA GLY A 478 4.49 -15.82 21.92
C GLY A 478 4.40 -15.66 23.43
N LEU A 479 3.25 -15.20 23.95
CA LEU A 479 2.97 -14.94 25.36
C LEU A 479 2.10 -16.02 26.01
N ALA A 480 1.48 -16.88 25.22
CA ALA A 480 0.73 -18.05 25.68
C ALA A 480 1.22 -19.33 24.97
N THR A 481 1.27 -20.43 25.71
CA THR A 481 1.46 -21.79 25.17
C THR A 481 0.18 -22.29 24.52
N PRO A 482 0.23 -23.31 23.62
CA PRO A 482 -0.98 -23.91 23.07
C PRO A 482 -2.00 -24.34 24.14
N ASP A 483 -1.52 -24.94 25.24
CA ASP A 483 -2.39 -25.43 26.34
C ASP A 483 -3.10 -24.30 27.11
N GLU A 484 -2.62 -23.06 27.02
CA GLU A 484 -3.24 -21.88 27.61
C GLU A 484 -4.32 -21.25 26.71
N VAL A 485 -4.47 -21.72 25.46
CA VAL A 485 -5.47 -21.19 24.53
C VAL A 485 -6.75 -22.03 24.63
N PRO A 486 -7.84 -21.51 25.23
CA PRO A 486 -9.11 -22.22 25.25
C PRO A 486 -9.69 -22.34 23.84
N ALA A 487 -10.62 -23.26 23.64
CA ALA A 487 -11.43 -23.28 22.42
C ALA A 487 -12.17 -21.94 22.26
N TRP A 488 -12.22 -21.42 21.04
CA TRP A 488 -13.01 -20.25 20.67
C TRP A 488 -13.96 -20.61 19.53
N PHE A 489 -14.73 -19.65 19.01
CA PHE A 489 -15.64 -19.93 17.92
C PHE A 489 -15.77 -18.78 16.92
N TYR A 490 -16.23 -19.13 15.72
CA TYR A 490 -16.78 -18.18 14.75
C TYR A 490 -18.22 -18.56 14.42
N ILE A 491 -18.98 -17.60 13.89
CA ILE A 491 -20.37 -17.81 13.43
C ILE A 491 -20.35 -18.06 11.92
N GLU A 492 -20.69 -19.27 11.51
CA GLU A 492 -20.83 -19.66 10.10
C GLU A 492 -22.22 -19.31 9.57
N SER A 493 -22.28 -18.87 8.31
CA SER A 493 -23.50 -18.40 7.64
C SER A 493 -24.28 -17.37 8.47
N PRO A 494 -23.63 -16.28 8.92
CA PRO A 494 -24.27 -15.31 9.79
C PRO A 494 -25.36 -14.54 9.06
N ILE A 495 -26.46 -14.27 9.77
CA ILE A 495 -27.47 -13.29 9.39
C ILE A 495 -27.36 -12.15 10.41
N SER A 496 -26.92 -10.99 9.92
CA SER A 496 -26.69 -9.78 10.72
C SER A 496 -26.92 -8.52 9.88
N SER A 497 -26.95 -7.36 10.54
CA SER A 497 -26.84 -6.07 9.87
C SER A 497 -25.39 -5.73 9.46
N HIS A 498 -24.43 -6.54 9.90
CA HIS A 498 -23.00 -6.38 9.62
C HIS A 498 -22.48 -7.47 8.69
N ASN A 499 -21.31 -7.26 8.11
CA ASN A 499 -20.50 -8.21 7.37
C ASN A 499 -19.21 -8.53 8.14
N ARG A 500 -18.45 -9.52 7.67
CA ARG A 500 -17.21 -9.97 8.33
C ARG A 500 -16.12 -8.88 8.40
N GLU A 501 -16.16 -7.92 7.47
CA GLU A 501 -15.15 -6.86 7.32
C GLU A 501 -15.48 -5.59 8.14
N ASP A 502 -16.66 -5.53 8.77
CA ASP A 502 -17.07 -4.36 9.54
C ASP A 502 -16.29 -4.30 10.88
N GLY A 503 -16.07 -3.08 11.37
CA GLY A 503 -15.45 -2.87 12.69
C GLY A 503 -16.34 -3.36 13.85
N PRO A 504 -15.76 -3.68 15.02
CA PRO A 504 -16.49 -4.28 16.11
C PRO A 504 -17.50 -3.30 16.73
N GLU A 505 -18.70 -3.79 17.05
CA GLU A 505 -19.78 -2.99 17.63
C GLU A 505 -20.51 -3.81 18.70
N PRO A 506 -20.50 -3.39 19.98
CA PRO A 506 -21.29 -4.03 21.03
C PRO A 506 -22.81 -3.85 20.85
N GLY A 507 -23.58 -4.88 21.21
CA GLY A 507 -25.04 -4.85 21.21
C GLY A 507 -25.71 -5.34 19.93
N VAL A 508 -24.93 -5.83 18.96
CA VAL A 508 -25.42 -6.36 17.67
C VAL A 508 -25.90 -7.79 17.84
N SER A 509 -27.11 -8.06 17.34
CA SER A 509 -27.68 -9.42 17.28
C SER A 509 -27.24 -10.14 16.01
N ILE A 510 -26.85 -11.40 16.14
CA ILE A 510 -26.42 -12.25 15.04
C ILE A 510 -27.15 -13.59 15.15
N THR A 511 -27.59 -14.16 14.03
CA THR A 511 -27.98 -15.58 14.00
C THR A 511 -27.07 -16.36 13.06
N GLY A 512 -26.86 -17.65 13.33
CA GLY A 512 -26.00 -18.49 12.51
C GLY A 512 -25.61 -19.80 13.21
N THR A 513 -24.58 -20.45 12.70
CA THR A 513 -24.08 -21.72 13.24
C THR A 513 -22.77 -21.51 13.99
N ARG A 514 -22.73 -21.87 15.28
CA ARG A 514 -21.49 -21.86 16.07
C ARG A 514 -20.52 -22.92 15.52
N ARG A 515 -19.31 -22.50 15.17
CA ARG A 515 -18.21 -23.38 14.79
C ARG A 515 -17.06 -23.19 15.75
N GLU A 516 -16.81 -24.21 16.55
CA GLU A 516 -15.69 -24.22 17.49
C GLU A 516 -14.36 -24.41 16.75
N VAL A 517 -13.32 -23.73 17.22
CA VAL A 517 -11.96 -23.79 16.68
C VAL A 517 -10.99 -24.01 17.84
N LEU A 518 -10.02 -24.90 17.62
CA LEU A 518 -8.96 -25.18 18.56
C LEU A 518 -7.64 -24.58 18.07
N ILE A 519 -6.72 -24.34 19.01
CA ILE A 519 -5.37 -23.89 18.64
C ILE A 519 -4.64 -24.89 17.74
N GLN A 520 -4.98 -26.18 17.87
CA GLN A 520 -4.43 -27.22 17.01
C GLN A 520 -4.83 -27.03 15.54
N ASP A 521 -6.01 -26.47 15.24
CA ASP A 521 -6.44 -26.22 13.86
C ASP A 521 -5.59 -25.12 13.20
N VAL A 522 -5.15 -24.14 13.99
CA VAL A 522 -4.21 -23.09 13.58
C VAL A 522 -2.81 -23.68 13.36
N ILE A 523 -2.34 -24.51 14.30
CA ILE A 523 -1.04 -25.19 14.21
C ILE A 523 -0.99 -26.14 13.00
N ASP A 524 -2.06 -26.87 12.72
CA ASP A 524 -2.14 -27.78 11.57
C ASP A 524 -2.13 -27.04 10.22
N ALA A 525 -2.58 -25.78 10.20
CA ALA A 525 -2.61 -24.94 9.01
C ALA A 525 -1.27 -24.23 8.76
N MET A 526 -0.63 -23.71 9.82
CA MET A 526 0.49 -22.79 9.70
C MET A 526 1.80 -23.28 10.30
N GLY A 527 1.78 -24.44 10.97
CA GLY A 527 2.84 -24.89 11.85
C GLY A 527 2.80 -24.20 13.23
N PRO A 528 3.59 -24.68 14.19
CA PRO A 528 3.69 -24.04 15.50
C PRO A 528 4.31 -22.65 15.39
N ARG A 529 3.94 -21.77 16.32
CA ARG A 529 4.59 -20.46 16.47
C ARG A 529 6.04 -20.64 16.93
N VAL A 530 7.00 -20.11 16.17
CA VAL A 530 8.44 -20.17 16.50
C VAL A 530 9.03 -18.76 16.53
N PRO A 531 9.79 -18.36 17.59
CA PRO A 531 10.13 -19.15 18.78
C PRO A 531 8.90 -19.58 19.61
N ALA A 532 9.02 -20.63 20.43
CA ALA A 532 7.91 -21.00 21.32
C ALA A 532 7.71 -19.92 22.39
N ALA A 533 6.61 -19.99 23.14
CA ALA A 533 6.33 -18.99 24.17
C ALA A 533 7.47 -18.87 25.19
N ALA A 534 8.11 -19.97 25.59
CA ALA A 534 9.22 -19.97 26.55
C ALA A 534 10.45 -19.14 26.09
N ASP A 535 10.67 -19.05 24.78
CA ASP A 535 11.85 -18.41 24.19
C ASP A 535 11.52 -17.04 23.56
N ALA A 536 10.25 -16.65 23.56
CA ALA A 536 9.81 -15.41 22.94
C ALA A 536 10.13 -14.19 23.84
N PRO A 537 10.51 -13.04 23.25
CA PRO A 537 10.76 -11.81 23.99
C PRO A 537 9.57 -11.41 24.89
N ARG A 538 9.90 -10.81 26.04
CA ARG A 538 8.93 -10.32 27.05
C ARG A 538 8.95 -8.81 27.21
N GLN A 539 9.80 -8.14 26.46
CA GLN A 539 9.94 -6.70 26.43
C GLN A 539 10.16 -6.26 24.99
N ILE A 540 9.57 -5.14 24.63
CA ILE A 540 9.89 -4.39 23.41
C ILE A 540 10.23 -2.95 23.77
N ARG A 541 11.07 -2.32 22.97
CA ARG A 541 11.45 -0.91 23.08
C ARG A 541 10.82 -0.12 21.93
N GLN A 542 10.16 0.97 22.29
CA GLN A 542 9.53 1.89 21.36
C GLN A 542 10.12 3.29 21.49
N ALA A 543 10.62 3.85 20.38
CA ALA A 543 11.00 5.25 20.33
C ALA A 543 9.81 6.08 19.84
N TYR A 544 9.45 7.13 20.58
CA TYR A 544 8.42 8.08 20.17
C TYR A 544 9.08 9.24 19.44
N ILE A 545 8.68 9.45 18.20
CA ILE A 545 9.30 10.43 17.31
C ILE A 545 8.22 11.43 16.88
N TYR A 546 8.44 12.71 17.17
CA TYR A 546 7.55 13.79 16.78
C TYR A 546 8.17 14.60 15.65
N ILE A 547 7.53 14.55 14.48
CA ILE A 547 7.91 15.29 13.29
C ILE A 547 7.15 16.61 13.29
N SER A 548 7.88 17.73 13.23
CA SER A 548 7.25 19.05 13.28
C SER A 548 7.80 20.00 12.23
N ARG A 549 6.91 20.83 11.69
CA ARG A 549 7.30 21.90 10.77
C ARG A 549 7.60 23.20 11.52
N PRO A 550 8.63 23.96 11.12
CA PRO A 550 9.01 25.22 11.77
C PRO A 550 7.93 26.31 11.75
N SER A 551 6.97 26.21 10.82
CA SER A 551 5.86 27.15 10.65
C SER A 551 4.72 26.96 11.64
N ASN A 552 4.75 25.92 12.47
CA ASN A 552 3.71 25.69 13.46
C ASN A 552 3.78 26.70 14.61
N ILE A 553 2.63 27.09 15.14
CA ILE A 553 2.54 28.00 16.28
C ILE A 553 3.08 27.25 17.50
N GLU A 554 4.08 27.82 18.18
CA GLU A 554 4.79 27.19 19.31
C GLU A 554 3.84 26.63 20.38
N GLN A 555 2.70 27.30 20.62
CA GLN A 555 1.68 26.84 21.57
C GLN A 555 1.02 25.51 21.16
N LEU A 556 0.77 25.30 19.86
CA LEU A 556 0.21 24.05 19.34
C LEU A 556 1.22 22.92 19.50
N ARG A 557 2.49 23.18 19.14
CA ARG A 557 3.60 22.24 19.36
C ARG A 557 3.72 21.83 20.83
N LEU A 558 3.67 22.78 21.77
CA LEU A 558 3.71 22.48 23.21
C LEU A 558 2.47 21.72 23.71
N ARG A 559 1.31 21.91 23.07
CA ARG A 559 0.11 21.10 23.37
C ARG A 559 0.32 19.67 22.91
N ASP A 560 0.76 19.48 21.67
CA ASP A 560 1.02 18.16 21.09
C ASP A 560 2.04 17.39 21.90
N LEU A 561 3.19 18.00 22.22
CA LEU A 561 4.25 17.36 23.01
C LEU A 561 3.76 16.95 24.41
N ARG A 562 2.90 17.75 25.06
CA ARG A 562 2.30 17.37 26.35
C ARG A 562 1.32 16.21 26.22
N SER A 563 0.50 16.19 25.17
CA SER A 563 -0.41 15.06 24.92
C SER A 563 0.36 13.79 24.59
N LEU A 564 1.40 13.90 23.75
CA LEU A 564 2.27 12.80 23.38
C LEU A 564 3.05 12.25 24.58
N ALA A 565 3.56 13.12 25.44
CA ALA A 565 4.19 12.74 26.71
C ALA A 565 3.26 11.88 27.58
N ARG A 566 2.00 12.31 27.77
CA ARG A 566 1.01 11.53 28.54
C ARG A 566 0.76 10.17 27.91
N MET A 567 0.55 10.10 26.59
CA MET A 567 0.38 8.82 25.89
C MET A 567 1.60 7.90 26.06
N ARG A 568 2.82 8.43 25.90
CA ARG A 568 4.09 7.70 26.05
C ARG A 568 4.28 7.14 27.46
N GLU A 569 3.88 7.90 28.48
CA GLU A 569 4.03 7.53 29.89
C GLU A 569 2.96 6.53 30.36
N GLU A 570 1.74 6.62 29.84
CA GLU A 570 0.64 5.71 30.21
C GLU A 570 0.64 4.39 29.42
N PHE A 571 1.20 4.38 28.21
CA PHE A 571 1.17 3.21 27.32
C PHE A 571 1.79 1.95 27.92
N PRO A 572 2.97 1.97 28.59
CA PRO A 572 3.55 0.77 29.20
C PRO A 572 2.60 0.05 30.16
N ALA A 573 1.90 0.80 31.01
CA ALA A 573 0.97 0.23 31.98
C ALA A 573 -0.30 -0.30 31.28
N PHE A 574 -0.80 0.40 30.27
CA PHE A 574 -1.92 -0.07 29.46
C PHE A 574 -1.58 -1.36 28.73
N PHE A 575 -0.46 -1.39 27.99
CA PHE A 575 -0.03 -2.54 27.18
C PHE A 575 0.28 -3.77 28.05
N SER A 576 0.91 -3.57 29.22
CA SER A 576 1.09 -4.65 30.19
C SER A 576 -0.25 -5.25 30.59
N ARG A 577 -1.25 -4.45 30.98
CA ARG A 577 -2.58 -4.99 31.32
C ARG A 577 -3.28 -5.67 30.14
N ALA A 578 -3.21 -5.07 28.96
CA ALA A 578 -3.80 -5.61 27.73
C ALA A 578 -3.19 -6.97 27.36
N THR A 579 -1.94 -7.24 27.77
CA THR A 579 -1.25 -8.52 27.58
C THR A 579 -1.26 -9.42 28.83
N GLU A 580 -2.19 -9.20 29.76
CA GLU A 580 -2.28 -9.92 31.04
C GLU A 580 -0.98 -9.90 31.87
N ASN A 581 -0.19 -8.83 31.76
CA ASN A 581 1.12 -8.62 32.36
C ASN A 581 2.21 -9.59 31.87
N ARG A 582 2.06 -10.13 30.65
CA ARG A 582 3.01 -11.05 30.04
C ARG A 582 4.04 -10.36 29.16
N MET A 583 3.82 -9.11 28.77
CA MET A 583 4.78 -8.30 28.01
C MET A 583 4.87 -6.89 28.57
N THR A 584 6.06 -6.31 28.49
CA THR A 584 6.31 -4.91 28.84
C THR A 584 6.77 -4.10 27.63
N VAL A 585 6.46 -2.81 27.62
CA VAL A 585 6.99 -1.86 26.62
C VAL A 585 7.84 -0.84 27.36
N ARG A 586 9.03 -0.55 26.85
CA ARG A 586 9.88 0.54 27.32
C ARG A 586 9.89 1.67 26.30
N THR A 587 9.62 2.89 26.75
CA THR A 587 9.44 4.07 25.88
C THR A 587 10.45 5.18 26.16
N THR A 588 11.59 4.86 26.77
CA THR A 588 12.68 5.82 27.03
C THR A 588 13.70 5.77 25.90
N LEU A 589 14.20 6.93 25.47
CA LEU A 589 15.27 7.03 24.47
C LEU A 589 16.63 6.61 25.03
N THR A 590 16.80 6.74 26.35
CA THR A 590 18.04 6.36 27.03
C THR A 590 18.04 4.87 27.42
N PRO A 591 19.21 4.19 27.34
CA PRO A 591 19.38 2.76 27.65
C PRO A 591 19.13 2.37 29.10
#